data_AF-A0AB36RGX6-F1
#
_entry.id   AF-A0AB36RGX6-F1
#
_cell.length_a   1.000
_cell.length_b   1.000
_cell.length_c   1.000
_cell.angle_alpha   90.00
_cell.angle_beta   90.00
_cell.angle_gamma   90.00
#
_symmetry.space_group_name_H-M   'P 1'
#
loop_
_entity.id
_entity.type
_entity.pdbx_description
1 polymer ?
#
loop_
_entity_poly.entity_id
_entity_poly.type
_entity_poly.pdbx_seq_one_letter_code
_entity_poly.pdbx_strand_id
1 'polypeptide(L)'
;MWAVDPLRDDTAPRNRQRSPSAWPRTNNEATSFKGKRHDGQVKDEREHFTICPVCGQEIDMRDLGEALHHAMPSHKPLKYPD
;
A
#
# COMPACT_ATOMS: atom_id res chain seq x y z
N MET A 1 41.73 -9.41 -17.79
CA MET A 1 40.88 -10.06 -18.81
C MET A 1 39.86 -10.92 -18.07
N TRP A 2 38.62 -10.47 -17.97
CA TRP A 2 37.53 -11.23 -17.33
C TRP A 2 36.78 -11.97 -18.44
N ALA A 3 36.67 -13.30 -18.32
CA ALA A 3 36.00 -14.13 -19.30
C ALA A 3 34.49 -13.89 -19.24
N VAL A 4 33.88 -13.61 -20.39
CA VAL A 4 32.42 -13.62 -20.55
C VAL A 4 31.96 -15.08 -20.67
N ASP A 5 31.03 -15.49 -19.81
CA ASP A 5 30.42 -16.82 -19.83
C ASP A 5 29.60 -16.98 -21.13
N PRO A 6 29.95 -17.91 -22.05
CA PRO A 6 29.34 -18.01 -23.37
C PRO A 6 27.97 -18.70 -23.40
N LEU A 7 27.34 -18.92 -22.24
CA LEU A 7 26.09 -19.69 -22.11
C LEU A 7 24.88 -18.87 -21.61
N ARG A 8 24.85 -17.56 -21.88
CA ARG A 8 23.63 -16.75 -21.72
C ARG A 8 22.98 -16.58 -23.09
N ASP A 9 22.09 -17.49 -23.42
CA ASP A 9 21.19 -17.36 -24.57
C ASP A 9 20.10 -16.33 -24.20
N ASP A 10 20.27 -15.09 -24.64
CA ASP A 10 19.33 -13.97 -24.43
C ASP A 10 18.14 -14.00 -25.41
N THR A 11 17.99 -15.07 -26.20
CA THR A 11 16.96 -15.20 -27.25
C THR A 11 15.66 -15.88 -26.80
N ALA A 12 15.59 -16.41 -25.58
CA ALA A 12 14.36 -16.98 -25.06
C ALA A 12 13.34 -15.87 -24.69
N PRO A 13 12.13 -15.85 -25.26
CA PRO A 13 11.11 -14.91 -24.82
C PRO A 13 10.79 -15.21 -23.35
N ARG A 14 10.86 -14.19 -22.49
CA ARG A 14 10.37 -14.25 -21.12
C ARG A 14 8.88 -14.56 -21.17
N ASN A 15 8.53 -15.84 -21.12
CA ASN A 15 7.15 -16.28 -21.09
C ASN A 15 6.54 -15.86 -19.75
N ARG A 16 5.93 -14.68 -19.73
CA ARG A 16 5.16 -14.13 -18.61
C ARG A 16 3.69 -14.54 -18.69
N GLN A 17 3.39 -15.71 -19.25
CA GLN A 17 2.04 -16.28 -19.16
C GLN A 17 1.93 -17.07 -17.86
N ARG A 18 1.93 -16.36 -16.73
CA ARG A 18 1.57 -16.95 -15.44
C ARG A 18 0.07 -16.75 -15.28
N SER A 19 -0.72 -17.78 -15.60
CA SER A 19 -2.17 -17.79 -15.35
C SER A 19 -2.46 -17.46 -13.87
N PRO A 20 -3.49 -16.66 -13.55
CA PRO A 20 -3.62 -16.05 -12.22
C PRO A 20 -4.10 -16.99 -11.12
N SER A 21 -4.48 -18.24 -11.42
CA SER A 21 -5.38 -19.01 -10.55
C SER A 21 -4.82 -20.31 -9.96
N ALA A 22 -3.53 -20.62 -10.08
CA ALA A 22 -3.01 -21.93 -9.64
C ALA A 22 -1.85 -21.90 -8.64
N TRP A 23 -1.27 -20.73 -8.31
CA TRP A 23 -0.22 -20.64 -7.31
C TRP A 23 -0.60 -19.64 -6.22
N PRO A 24 -0.66 -20.05 -4.96
CA PRO A 24 -0.91 -19.11 -3.87
C PRO A 24 0.18 -18.04 -3.80
N ARG A 25 -0.20 -16.84 -3.32
CA ARG A 25 0.68 -15.65 -3.20
C ARG A 25 1.94 -15.91 -2.35
N THR A 26 1.89 -16.92 -1.49
CA THR A 26 2.97 -17.45 -0.65
C THR A 26 2.86 -18.97 -0.60
N ASN A 27 3.93 -19.68 -0.25
CA ASN A 27 3.96 -21.14 -0.07
C ASN A 27 4.20 -21.56 1.40
N ASN A 28 3.94 -20.67 2.35
CA ASN A 28 4.10 -20.95 3.77
C ASN A 28 2.89 -21.68 4.36
N GLU A 29 3.04 -22.23 5.56
CA GLU A 29 1.98 -22.95 6.28
C GLU A 29 0.68 -22.14 6.40
N ALA A 30 0.78 -20.81 6.52
CA ALA A 30 -0.35 -19.89 6.65
C ALA A 30 -1.20 -19.73 5.37
N THR A 31 -0.71 -20.20 4.21
CA THR A 31 -1.32 -19.98 2.89
C THR A 31 -2.78 -20.45 2.79
N SER A 32 -3.12 -21.54 3.47
CA SER A 32 -4.46 -22.13 3.45
C SER A 32 -5.38 -21.60 4.54
N PHE A 33 -4.86 -20.77 5.46
CA PHE A 33 -5.62 -20.24 6.58
C PHE A 33 -6.36 -18.98 6.17
N LYS A 34 -7.70 -19.03 6.27
CA LYS A 34 -8.53 -17.83 6.14
C LYS A 34 -8.45 -17.05 7.45
N GLY A 35 -7.87 -15.86 7.40
CA GLY A 35 -7.89 -14.94 8.54
C GLY A 35 -9.33 -14.56 8.91
N LYS A 36 -9.62 -14.52 10.22
CA LYS A 36 -10.84 -13.88 10.73
C LYS A 36 -10.51 -12.41 11.01
N ARG A 37 -11.40 -11.49 10.60
CA ARG A 37 -11.26 -10.08 11.02
C ARG A 37 -11.36 -10.03 12.54
N HIS A 38 -10.35 -9.44 13.17
CA HIS A 38 -10.34 -9.25 14.61
C HIS A 38 -11.43 -8.25 15.02
N ASP A 39 -11.57 -7.20 14.22
CA ASP A 39 -12.56 -6.14 14.43
C ASP A 39 -13.86 -6.43 13.66
N GLY A 40 -14.87 -5.58 13.89
CA GLY A 40 -16.20 -5.71 13.30
C GLY A 40 -16.27 -5.40 11.80
N GLN A 41 -17.42 -4.85 11.38
CA GLN A 41 -17.61 -4.42 10.00
C GLN A 41 -16.60 -3.32 9.62
N VAL A 42 -16.26 -3.23 8.32
CA VAL A 42 -15.45 -2.11 7.82
C VAL A 42 -16.25 -0.84 8.09
N LYS A 43 -15.67 0.11 8.81
CA LYS A 43 -16.26 1.44 8.95
C LYS A 43 -16.31 2.12 7.59
N ASP A 44 -17.26 3.01 7.38
CA ASP A 44 -17.27 3.84 6.17
C ASP A 44 -15.95 4.61 6.07
N GLU A 45 -15.37 4.73 4.87
CA GLU A 45 -14.10 5.45 4.68
C GLU A 45 -14.22 6.90 5.17
N ARG A 46 -15.40 7.51 5.03
CA ARG A 46 -15.71 8.88 5.47
C ARG A 46 -15.59 9.08 6.97
N GLU A 47 -15.77 8.03 7.77
CA GLU A 47 -15.65 8.12 9.24
C GLU A 47 -14.21 8.35 9.72
N HIS A 48 -13.22 8.24 8.83
CA HIS A 48 -11.81 8.47 9.17
C HIS A 48 -11.36 9.91 8.91
N PHE A 49 -12.19 10.70 8.23
CA PHE A 49 -11.88 12.08 7.92
C PHE A 49 -12.39 13.02 9.03
N THR A 50 -11.60 14.04 9.36
CA THR A 50 -11.95 15.07 10.34
C THR A 50 -11.63 16.44 9.78
N ILE A 51 -12.52 17.42 9.98
CA ILE A 51 -12.26 18.80 9.57
C ILE A 51 -11.37 19.49 10.61
N CYS A 52 -10.24 20.03 10.17
CA CYS A 52 -9.36 20.80 11.04
C CYS A 52 -10.07 22.09 11.51
N PRO A 53 -10.21 22.33 12.83
CA PRO A 53 -10.83 23.56 13.32
C PRO A 53 -9.96 24.81 13.10
N VAL A 54 -8.68 24.65 12.80
CA VAL A 54 -7.73 25.76 12.60
C VAL A 54 -7.74 26.25 11.16
N CYS A 55 -7.62 25.34 10.19
CA CYS A 55 -7.45 25.70 8.78
C CYS A 55 -8.62 25.27 7.88
N GLY A 56 -9.58 24.49 8.40
CA GLY A 56 -10.75 24.01 7.67
C GLY A 56 -10.48 22.85 6.70
N GLN A 57 -9.24 22.37 6.60
CA GLN A 57 -8.88 21.24 5.74
C GLN A 57 -9.43 19.93 6.29
N GLU A 58 -9.88 19.05 5.39
CA GLU A 58 -10.20 17.66 5.70
C GLU A 58 -8.91 16.85 5.90
N ILE A 59 -8.81 16.15 7.04
CA ILE A 59 -7.65 15.37 7.48
C ILE A 59 -8.04 13.89 7.48
N ASP A 60 -7.29 13.01 6.81
CA ASP A 60 -7.40 11.56 7.03
C ASP A 60 -6.65 11.17 8.31
N MET A 61 -7.39 10.80 9.36
CA MET A 61 -6.80 10.44 10.65
C MET A 61 -6.00 9.12 10.61
N ARG A 62 -6.05 8.37 9.50
CA ARG A 62 -5.20 7.19 9.26
C ARG A 62 -3.86 7.56 8.66
N ASP A 63 -3.76 8.71 8.00
CA ASP A 63 -2.48 9.25 7.56
C ASP A 63 -1.80 9.94 8.74
N LEU A 64 -0.79 9.26 9.29
CA LEU A 64 -0.03 9.76 10.43
C LEU A 64 0.67 11.10 10.12
N GLY A 65 1.10 11.31 8.88
CA GLY A 65 1.74 12.56 8.46
C GLY A 65 0.76 13.74 8.52
N GLU A 66 -0.45 13.55 8.01
CA GLU A 66 -1.50 14.56 8.11
C GLU A 66 -1.93 14.83 9.55
N ALA A 67 -2.16 13.77 10.33
CA ALA A 67 -2.57 13.89 11.72
C ALA A 67 -1.54 14.66 12.57
N LEU A 68 -0.24 14.35 12.40
CA LEU A 68 0.84 15.03 13.12
C LEU A 68 1.03 16.47 12.64
N HIS A 69 0.91 16.75 11.35
CA HIS A 69 0.99 18.11 10.81
C HIS A 69 -0.10 19.01 11.40
N HIS A 70 -1.32 18.49 11.53
CA HIS A 70 -2.46 19.24 12.06
C HIS A 70 -2.53 19.30 13.60
N ALA A 71 -1.72 18.51 14.31
CA ALA A 71 -1.62 18.59 15.78
C ALA A 71 -1.02 19.92 16.27
N MET A 72 -0.25 20.62 15.42
CA MET A 72 0.37 21.90 15.75
C MET A 72 -0.55 23.07 15.39
N PRO A 73 -0.92 24.00 16.29
CA PRO A 73 -1.93 25.03 16.00
C PRO A 73 -1.53 26.08 14.94
N SER A 74 -0.26 26.18 14.55
CA SER A 74 0.23 27.16 13.56
C SER A 74 0.60 26.51 12.21
N HIS A 75 -0.08 25.43 11.83
CA HIS A 75 0.15 24.76 10.54
C HIS A 75 -0.54 25.49 9.38
N LYS A 76 -0.04 25.26 8.16
CA LYS A 76 -0.70 25.69 6.91
C LYS A 76 -1.39 24.48 6.27
N PRO A 77 -2.45 24.68 5.46
CA PRO A 77 -3.04 23.60 4.69
C PRO A 77 -2.01 22.84 3.85
N LEU A 78 -2.12 21.50 3.81
CA LEU A 78 -1.33 20.64 2.94
C LEU A 78 -1.82 20.73 1.49
N LYS A 79 -0.90 20.59 0.53
CA LYS A 79 -1.22 20.50 -0.89
C LYS A 79 -1.21 19.03 -1.31
N TYR A 80 -2.32 18.57 -1.87
CA TYR A 80 -2.39 17.28 -2.53
C TYR A 80 -2.02 17.43 -4.01
N PRO A 81 -1.32 16.45 -4.59
CA PRO A 81 -1.24 16.35 -6.04
C PRO A 81 -2.64 16.11 -6.61
N ASP A 82 -2.93 16.76 -7.75
CA ASP A 82 -4.18 16.57 -8.51
C ASP A 82 -4.28 15.16 -9.13
#